data_AF-A0A958PSG4-F1
#
_entry.id   AF-A0A958PSG4-F1
#
_cell.length_a   1.000
_cell.length_b   1.000
_cell.length_c   1.000
_cell.angle_alpha   90.00
_cell.angle_beta   90.00
_cell.angle_gamma   90.00
#
_symmetry.space_group_name_H-M   'P 1'
#
loop_
_entity.id
_entity.type
_entity.pdbx_description
1 polymer ?
#
loop_
_entity_poly.entity_id
_entity_poly.type
_entity_poly.pdbx_seq_one_letter_code
_entity_poly.pdbx_strand_id
1 'polypeptide(L)'
;RLLVMQKLQILLGLPEKISPSYLFTQQVELPIEVSKKSTIEGLSETAIIIRNPVPLKAEVNSHIYFTIPEGMPYAGTVFNIYGKTFHSEPHPELPNCYLVYISFFGMSRDLSTKLRAILNRVPRYQYFKNSEIDDFQFDPRNIFVTEDQKKIRNIVVLDLERQQAVTTAETLKREIGNIECFACNSYFRFSEAHFVSDSDREMGQPARQSDFPAPEVVFTITSENWDLKIPPSNLAATDEFLGHNVATLFAQPDAWRKLFEDLYHANILSETLRAAELEKMLKTEIEAQHANGQSLVLNLEATQKSDGLELIFRPPMAQSERGKFKTPLSRIDAIVINSHLIPTDVEGWLERLTEKIKDSRLNTRIPKIIIMADSNETDLSPIRCLNLPFYAYIDYPINPKQLVFSVTQATGSTFSRYTVSNLRYADLRIPVFLAKHALLEGLSEFGASIRLAQPLADGALLYLHGAIFDSAPGGHLAARFYLTEPHPENKNYFKCHFLYYAITDAFLKYTRNYIREQYTSGKTEAAP
;
A
#
# COMPACT_ATOMS: atom_id res chain seq x y z
N ARG A 1 -46.73 -22.28 -23.48
CA ARG A 1 -47.23 -21.06 -24.18
C ARG A 1 -48.11 -20.20 -23.26
N LEU A 2 -49.17 -20.74 -22.65
CA LEU A 2 -50.04 -20.03 -21.69
C LEU A 2 -49.31 -19.45 -20.46
N LEU A 3 -48.39 -20.22 -19.87
CA LEU A 3 -47.66 -19.79 -18.67
C LEU A 3 -46.67 -18.64 -18.93
N VAL A 4 -46.13 -18.55 -20.15
CA VAL A 4 -45.24 -17.46 -20.59
C VAL A 4 -46.05 -16.20 -20.86
N MET A 5 -47.21 -16.33 -21.50
CA MET A 5 -48.14 -15.21 -21.74
C MET A 5 -48.68 -14.64 -20.43
N GLN A 6 -49.06 -15.48 -19.46
CA GLN A 6 -49.46 -15.02 -18.13
C GLN A 6 -48.34 -14.27 -17.41
N LYS A 7 -47.09 -14.77 -17.44
CA LYS A 7 -45.95 -14.09 -16.83
C LYS A 7 -45.64 -12.75 -17.51
N LEU A 8 -45.74 -12.67 -18.83
CA LEU A 8 -45.61 -11.42 -19.59
C LEU A 8 -46.73 -10.43 -19.27
N GLN A 9 -47.97 -10.90 -19.15
CA GLN A 9 -49.13 -10.06 -18.85
C GLN A 9 -49.08 -9.50 -17.43
N ILE A 10 -48.57 -10.28 -16.47
CA ILE A 10 -48.24 -9.81 -15.13
C ILE A 10 -47.13 -8.76 -15.20
N LEU A 11 -46.03 -9.04 -15.90
CA LEU A 11 -44.90 -8.10 -16.07
C LEU A 11 -45.30 -6.78 -16.72
N LEU A 12 -46.18 -6.81 -17.73
CA LEU A 12 -46.69 -5.63 -18.44
C LEU A 12 -47.78 -4.88 -17.66
N GLY A 13 -48.41 -5.53 -16.66
CA GLY A 13 -49.41 -4.93 -15.79
C GLY A 13 -48.86 -4.36 -14.48
N LEU A 14 -47.56 -4.54 -14.21
CA LEU A 14 -46.90 -3.93 -13.06
C LEU A 14 -46.65 -2.43 -13.35
N PRO A 15 -46.82 -1.54 -12.36
CA PRO A 15 -46.52 -0.12 -12.53
C PRO A 15 -45.04 0.07 -12.93
N GLU A 16 -44.74 1.08 -13.77
CA GLU A 16 -43.36 1.40 -14.21
C GLU A 16 -42.40 1.59 -13.03
N LYS A 17 -42.93 2.04 -11.89
CA LYS A 17 -42.27 2.00 -10.58
C LYS A 17 -43.08 1.14 -9.63
N ILE A 18 -42.64 -0.10 -9.44
CA ILE A 18 -43.00 -0.86 -8.24
C ILE A 18 -42.07 -0.35 -7.15
N SER A 19 -42.62 0.25 -6.09
CA SER A 19 -41.91 0.38 -4.83
C SER A 19 -42.10 -0.96 -4.10
N PRO A 20 -41.14 -1.91 -4.14
CA PRO A 20 -41.27 -3.11 -3.34
C PRO A 20 -41.31 -2.68 -1.88
N SER A 21 -42.47 -2.82 -1.24
CA SER A 21 -42.54 -2.87 0.21
C SER A 21 -41.99 -4.24 0.59
N TYR A 22 -40.72 -4.30 0.98
CA TYR A 22 -40.18 -5.50 1.59
C TYR A 22 -41.08 -5.88 2.77
N LEU A 23 -41.67 -7.10 2.74
CA LEU A 23 -42.57 -7.58 3.81
C LEU A 23 -41.91 -7.48 5.20
N PHE A 24 -40.57 -7.55 5.22
CA PHE A 24 -39.72 -7.29 6.37
C PHE A 24 -38.34 -6.82 5.88
N THR A 25 -37.81 -5.72 6.44
CA THR A 25 -36.43 -5.27 6.20
C THR A 25 -35.72 -5.20 7.54
N GLN A 26 -34.64 -5.95 7.70
CA GLN A 26 -33.74 -5.86 8.84
C GLN A 26 -32.75 -4.72 8.59
N GLN A 27 -32.65 -3.77 9.52
CA GLN A 27 -31.53 -2.82 9.50
C GLN A 27 -30.26 -3.56 9.91
N VAL A 28 -29.20 -3.37 9.14
CA VAL A 28 -27.88 -3.97 9.37
C VAL A 28 -26.82 -2.92 9.03
N GLU A 29 -25.61 -3.06 9.56
CA GLU A 29 -24.48 -2.24 9.14
C GLU A 29 -23.32 -3.15 8.81
N LEU A 30 -23.33 -3.70 7.59
CA LEU A 30 -22.31 -4.67 7.16
C LEU A 30 -21.47 -4.10 6.01
N PRO A 31 -20.13 -4.13 6.12
CA PRO A 31 -19.27 -3.79 4.98
C PRO A 31 -19.46 -4.85 3.89
N ILE A 32 -19.77 -4.39 2.69
CA ILE A 32 -19.93 -5.22 1.51
C ILE A 32 -19.21 -4.58 0.33
N GLU A 33 -19.21 -5.27 -0.81
CA GLU A 33 -18.76 -4.67 -2.04
C GLU A 33 -19.78 -4.80 -3.16
N VAL A 34 -19.85 -3.77 -3.98
CA VAL A 34 -20.73 -3.71 -5.15
C VAL A 34 -19.86 -3.64 -6.38
N SER A 35 -20.07 -4.56 -7.31
CA SER A 35 -19.23 -4.71 -8.49
C SER A 35 -19.99 -4.67 -9.81
N LYS A 36 -19.26 -4.32 -10.86
CA LYS A 36 -19.70 -4.44 -12.26
C LYS A 36 -18.92 -5.57 -12.92
N LYS A 37 -19.62 -6.37 -13.73
CA LYS A 37 -18.99 -7.39 -14.57
C LYS A 37 -18.41 -6.75 -15.83
N SER A 38 -17.20 -7.15 -16.16
CA SER A 38 -16.40 -6.71 -17.30
C SER A 38 -15.66 -7.93 -17.89
N THR A 39 -14.71 -7.69 -18.79
CA THR A 39 -13.90 -8.72 -19.46
C THR A 39 -12.44 -8.29 -19.44
N ILE A 40 -11.57 -9.21 -19.05
CA ILE A 40 -10.12 -9.09 -19.16
C ILE A 40 -9.75 -9.27 -20.63
N GLU A 41 -9.33 -8.19 -21.29
CA GLU A 41 -8.82 -8.20 -22.67
C GLU A 41 -7.31 -8.49 -22.69
N GLY A 42 -6.60 -8.19 -21.60
CA GLY A 42 -5.16 -8.39 -21.51
C GLY A 42 -4.69 -8.65 -20.08
N LEU A 43 -3.78 -9.61 -19.91
CA LEU A 43 -3.19 -9.91 -18.61
C LEU A 43 -1.67 -10.02 -18.70
N SER A 44 -0.96 -9.42 -17.74
CA SER A 44 0.50 -9.50 -17.60
C SER A 44 0.88 -9.73 -16.14
N GLU A 45 2.16 -9.98 -15.84
CA GLU A 45 2.61 -10.16 -14.44
C GLU A 45 2.44 -8.90 -13.58
N THR A 46 2.29 -7.70 -14.18
CA THR A 46 2.31 -6.43 -13.44
C THR A 46 1.04 -5.58 -13.58
N ALA A 47 0.22 -5.89 -14.58
CA ALA A 47 -0.98 -5.13 -14.91
C ALA A 47 -2.04 -6.00 -15.62
N ILE A 48 -3.28 -5.53 -15.55
CA ILE A 48 -4.46 -6.08 -16.19
C ILE A 48 -5.12 -5.01 -17.07
N ILE A 49 -5.62 -5.43 -18.23
CA ILE A 49 -6.38 -4.60 -19.15
C ILE A 49 -7.80 -5.14 -19.18
N ILE A 50 -8.75 -4.26 -18.91
CA ILE A 50 -10.17 -4.59 -18.91
C ILE A 50 -10.92 -3.72 -19.89
N ARG A 51 -12.01 -4.27 -20.43
CA ARG A 51 -12.96 -3.51 -21.24
C ARG A 51 -13.95 -2.78 -20.37
N ASN A 52 -14.02 -1.45 -20.50
CA ASN A 52 -14.99 -0.63 -19.78
C ASN A 52 -15.75 0.29 -20.76
N PRO A 53 -17.07 0.51 -20.61
CA PRO A 53 -17.82 1.43 -21.48
C PRO A 53 -17.42 2.90 -21.31
N VAL A 54 -16.74 3.25 -20.21
CA VAL A 54 -16.35 4.62 -19.87
C VAL A 54 -14.85 4.62 -19.55
N PRO A 55 -14.06 5.63 -19.94
CA PRO A 55 -12.67 5.70 -19.53
C PRO A 55 -12.59 5.92 -18.02
N LEU A 56 -11.66 5.27 -17.36
CA LEU A 56 -11.36 5.54 -15.96
C LEU A 56 -10.19 6.53 -15.86
N LYS A 57 -10.30 7.50 -14.95
CA LYS A 57 -9.22 8.43 -14.67
C LYS A 57 -8.03 7.68 -14.05
N ALA A 58 -6.84 8.22 -14.21
CA ALA A 58 -5.67 7.73 -13.49
C ALA A 58 -5.91 7.80 -11.97
N GLU A 59 -5.29 6.88 -11.24
CA GLU A 59 -5.37 6.68 -9.79
C GLU A 59 -6.75 6.29 -9.26
N VAL A 60 -7.69 5.91 -10.14
CA VAL A 60 -8.95 5.29 -9.71
C VAL A 60 -8.66 3.89 -9.16
N ASN A 61 -8.95 3.73 -7.89
CA ASN A 61 -8.87 2.48 -7.15
C ASN A 61 -9.89 1.46 -7.64
N SER A 62 -9.52 0.18 -7.63
CA SER A 62 -10.41 -0.92 -7.98
C SER A 62 -10.05 -2.17 -7.18
N HIS A 63 -11.07 -2.89 -6.74
CA HIS A 63 -10.93 -4.24 -6.23
C HIS A 63 -11.41 -5.21 -7.31
N ILE A 64 -10.59 -6.18 -7.67
CA ILE A 64 -10.74 -6.99 -8.87
C ILE A 64 -10.90 -8.45 -8.47
N TYR A 65 -12.00 -9.06 -8.91
CA TYR A 65 -12.25 -10.49 -8.77
C TYR A 65 -12.37 -11.17 -10.12
N PHE A 66 -11.63 -12.24 -10.35
CA PHE A 66 -11.86 -13.11 -11.50
C PHE A 66 -11.52 -14.55 -11.17
N THR A 67 -12.22 -15.47 -11.83
CA THR A 67 -12.01 -16.90 -11.65
C THR A 67 -11.24 -17.44 -12.85
N ILE A 68 -10.23 -18.26 -12.58
CA ILE A 68 -9.46 -18.89 -13.67
C ILE A 68 -10.34 -19.92 -14.39
N PRO A 69 -10.43 -19.85 -15.73
CA PRO A 69 -11.25 -20.77 -16.50
C PRO A 69 -10.72 -22.20 -16.47
N GLU A 70 -11.60 -23.16 -16.78
CA GLU A 70 -11.22 -24.57 -16.93
C GLU A 70 -10.14 -24.76 -18.01
N GLY A 71 -9.27 -25.75 -17.81
CA GLY A 71 -8.17 -26.03 -18.73
C GLY A 71 -6.90 -25.19 -18.51
N MET A 72 -6.91 -24.21 -17.60
CA MET A 72 -5.72 -23.46 -17.17
C MET A 72 -5.20 -23.94 -15.81
N PRO A 73 -3.92 -23.70 -15.46
CA PRO A 73 -3.41 -23.93 -14.12
C PRO A 73 -4.24 -23.17 -13.09
N TYR A 74 -4.56 -23.81 -11.96
CA TYR A 74 -5.38 -23.21 -10.90
C TYR A 74 -6.84 -22.91 -11.32
N ALA A 75 -7.38 -23.63 -12.31
CA ALA A 75 -8.79 -23.55 -12.71
C ALA A 75 -9.74 -23.56 -11.48
N GLY A 76 -10.76 -22.69 -11.51
CA GLY A 76 -11.71 -22.51 -10.41
C GLY A 76 -11.20 -21.64 -9.25
N THR A 77 -9.90 -21.30 -9.21
CA THR A 77 -9.37 -20.39 -8.19
C THR A 77 -9.84 -18.97 -8.46
N VAL A 78 -10.31 -18.30 -7.41
CA VAL A 78 -10.68 -16.89 -7.44
C VAL A 78 -9.43 -16.05 -7.14
N PHE A 79 -9.09 -15.16 -8.05
CA PHE A 79 -8.10 -14.11 -7.84
C PHE A 79 -8.81 -12.90 -7.25
N ASN A 80 -8.38 -12.48 -6.06
CA ASN A 80 -8.79 -11.27 -5.37
C ASN A 80 -7.56 -10.35 -5.34
N ILE A 81 -7.62 -9.24 -6.08
CA ILE A 81 -6.49 -8.32 -6.24
C ILE A 81 -6.98 -6.87 -6.21
N TYR A 82 -6.27 -6.01 -5.50
CA TYR A 82 -6.45 -4.56 -5.60
C TYR A 82 -5.63 -3.98 -6.75
N GLY A 83 -6.09 -2.89 -7.34
CA GLY A 83 -5.35 -2.20 -8.38
C GLY A 83 -5.69 -0.72 -8.48
N LYS A 84 -4.79 0.03 -9.13
CA LYS A 84 -4.99 1.43 -9.48
C LYS A 84 -4.93 1.60 -11.00
N THR A 85 -5.92 2.32 -11.53
CA THR A 85 -5.93 2.69 -12.95
C THR A 85 -4.75 3.62 -13.21
N PHE A 86 -3.95 3.37 -14.25
CA PHE A 86 -2.90 4.31 -14.67
C PHE A 86 -3.10 4.83 -16.09
N HIS A 87 -3.90 4.15 -16.91
CA HIS A 87 -4.14 4.54 -18.29
C HIS A 87 -5.51 4.06 -18.78
N SER A 88 -6.13 4.82 -19.68
CA SER A 88 -7.31 4.42 -20.43
C SER A 88 -7.19 4.90 -21.86
N GLU A 89 -7.53 4.06 -22.83
CA GLU A 89 -7.57 4.42 -24.25
C GLU A 89 -8.83 3.86 -24.93
N PRO A 90 -9.28 4.44 -26.06
CA PRO A 90 -10.38 3.90 -26.83
C PRO A 90 -10.11 2.47 -27.30
N HIS A 91 -11.12 1.60 -27.23
CA HIS A 91 -10.98 0.23 -27.70
C HIS A 91 -10.81 0.21 -29.24
N PRO A 92 -9.80 -0.48 -29.79
CA PRO A 92 -9.52 -0.44 -31.23
C PRO A 92 -10.63 -1.05 -32.08
N GLU A 93 -11.27 -2.13 -31.60
CA GLU A 93 -12.29 -2.87 -32.35
C GLU A 93 -13.75 -2.54 -31.97
N LEU A 94 -14.01 -1.98 -30.78
CA LEU A 94 -15.36 -1.85 -30.23
C LEU A 94 -15.70 -0.37 -30.02
N PRO A 95 -16.61 0.20 -30.83
CA PRO A 95 -17.01 1.59 -30.65
C PRO A 95 -17.70 1.76 -29.29
N ASN A 96 -17.48 2.91 -28.65
CA ASN A 96 -18.01 3.26 -27.32
C ASN A 96 -17.50 2.37 -26.17
N CYS A 97 -16.38 1.68 -26.37
CA CYS A 97 -15.67 0.97 -25.30
C CYS A 97 -14.25 1.53 -25.15
N TYR A 98 -13.68 1.33 -23.99
CA TYR A 98 -12.32 1.73 -23.63
C TYR A 98 -11.56 0.52 -23.06
N LEU A 99 -10.28 0.46 -23.37
CA LEU A 99 -9.31 -0.39 -22.66
C LEU A 99 -8.80 0.40 -21.46
N VAL A 100 -9.03 -0.15 -20.27
CA VAL A 100 -8.60 0.43 -19.00
C VAL A 100 -7.48 -0.42 -18.44
N TYR A 101 -6.35 0.23 -18.17
CA TYR A 101 -5.14 -0.40 -17.71
C TYR A 101 -5.00 -0.17 -16.20
N ILE A 102 -4.92 -1.26 -15.47
CA ILE A 102 -4.86 -1.27 -14.00
C ILE A 102 -3.58 -1.98 -13.57
N SER A 103 -2.78 -1.31 -12.75
CA SER A 103 -1.59 -1.89 -12.13
C SER A 103 -2.00 -2.60 -10.84
N PHE A 104 -1.42 -3.77 -10.56
CA PHE A 104 -1.66 -4.45 -9.30
C PHE A 104 -1.14 -3.64 -8.10
N PHE A 105 -1.87 -3.67 -6.99
CA PHE A 105 -1.59 -2.94 -5.76
C PHE A 105 -1.58 -3.94 -4.60
N GLY A 106 -0.38 -4.31 -4.11
CA GLY A 106 -0.23 -5.33 -3.07
C GLY A 106 -0.58 -6.76 -3.50
N MET A 107 -0.25 -7.13 -4.73
CA MET A 107 -0.39 -8.53 -5.16
C MET A 107 0.62 -9.41 -4.42
N SER A 108 0.12 -10.40 -3.68
CA SER A 108 0.97 -11.30 -2.90
C SER A 108 1.87 -12.18 -3.76
N ARG A 109 2.95 -12.69 -3.16
CA ARG A 109 3.88 -13.62 -3.81
C ARG A 109 3.19 -14.88 -4.35
N ASP A 110 2.23 -15.43 -3.60
CA ASP A 110 1.46 -16.61 -4.01
C ASP A 110 0.62 -16.31 -5.27
N LEU A 111 -0.13 -15.21 -5.27
CA LEU A 111 -0.93 -14.78 -6.42
C LEU A 111 -0.05 -14.47 -7.64
N SER A 112 1.09 -13.81 -7.44
CA SER A 112 2.08 -13.53 -8.49
C SER A 112 2.64 -14.83 -9.11
N THR A 113 2.91 -15.84 -8.28
CA THR A 113 3.40 -17.15 -8.73
C THR A 113 2.33 -17.89 -9.55
N LYS A 114 1.09 -17.90 -9.06
CA LYS A 114 -0.05 -18.51 -9.78
C LYS A 114 -0.30 -17.81 -11.12
N LEU A 115 -0.25 -16.48 -11.12
CA LEU A 115 -0.40 -15.65 -12.33
C LEU A 115 0.67 -15.99 -13.37
N ARG A 116 1.94 -16.08 -12.96
CA ARG A 116 3.04 -16.47 -13.86
C ARG A 116 2.83 -17.86 -14.46
N ALA A 117 2.36 -18.82 -13.67
CA ALA A 117 2.08 -20.17 -14.16
C ALA A 117 0.96 -20.18 -15.22
N ILE A 118 -0.07 -19.34 -15.06
CA ILE A 118 -1.14 -19.16 -16.04
C ILE A 118 -0.57 -18.55 -17.32
N LEU A 119 0.18 -17.45 -17.21
CA LEU A 119 0.76 -16.74 -18.36
C LEU A 119 1.72 -17.64 -19.16
N ASN A 120 2.51 -18.48 -18.49
CA ASN A 120 3.42 -19.42 -19.15
C ASN A 120 2.72 -20.51 -19.98
N ARG A 121 1.41 -20.73 -19.78
CA ARG A 121 0.61 -21.67 -20.61
C ARG A 121 0.05 -21.01 -21.86
N VAL A 122 0.03 -19.67 -21.92
CA VAL A 122 -0.46 -18.94 -23.08
C VAL A 122 0.55 -19.12 -24.22
N PRO A 123 0.16 -19.69 -25.37
CA PRO A 123 1.09 -19.95 -26.46
C PRO A 123 1.80 -18.68 -26.91
N ARG A 124 3.13 -18.75 -27.01
CA ARG A 124 3.99 -17.63 -27.45
C ARG A 124 3.92 -16.38 -26.55
N TYR A 125 3.45 -16.52 -25.31
CA TYR A 125 3.56 -15.44 -24.34
C TYR A 125 5.04 -15.17 -24.05
N GLN A 126 5.42 -13.91 -24.18
CA GLN A 126 6.68 -13.34 -23.73
C GLN A 126 6.30 -12.11 -22.92
N TYR A 127 7.07 -11.76 -21.90
CA TYR A 127 6.71 -10.63 -21.05
C TYR A 127 6.89 -9.28 -21.77
N PHE A 128 7.91 -9.15 -22.62
CA PHE A 128 8.22 -7.94 -23.38
C PHE A 128 7.95 -8.12 -24.88
N LYS A 129 7.61 -7.02 -25.56
CA LYS A 129 7.61 -6.94 -27.02
C LYS A 129 9.04 -6.86 -27.55
N ASN A 130 9.85 -6.01 -26.92
CA ASN A 130 11.28 -5.88 -27.14
C ASN A 130 12.04 -6.12 -25.83
N SER A 131 12.93 -7.11 -25.84
CA SER A 131 13.78 -7.47 -24.70
C SER A 131 15.11 -6.74 -24.65
N GLU A 132 15.54 -6.14 -25.76
CA GLU A 132 16.84 -5.47 -25.89
C GLU A 132 16.85 -4.20 -25.04
N ILE A 133 17.75 -4.14 -24.06
CA ILE A 133 17.83 -3.00 -23.13
C ILE A 133 18.38 -1.74 -23.81
N ASP A 134 19.20 -1.92 -24.85
CA ASP A 134 19.87 -0.85 -25.57
C ASP A 134 18.89 0.09 -26.27
N ASP A 135 17.73 -0.42 -26.69
CA ASP A 135 16.66 0.37 -27.32
C ASP A 135 15.94 1.31 -26.33
N PHE A 136 16.19 1.17 -25.03
CA PHE A 136 15.59 1.98 -23.97
C PHE A 136 16.63 2.84 -23.24
N GLN A 137 17.89 2.86 -23.71
CA GLN A 137 18.93 3.67 -23.10
C GLN A 137 18.62 5.16 -23.24
N PHE A 138 18.89 5.89 -22.18
CA PHE A 138 18.73 7.34 -22.16
C PHE A 138 19.91 8.01 -22.87
N ASP A 139 19.65 8.67 -24.01
CA ASP A 139 20.60 9.60 -24.64
C ASP A 139 20.07 11.04 -24.55
N PRO A 140 20.69 11.91 -23.72
CA PRO A 140 20.27 13.31 -23.59
C PRO A 140 20.44 14.12 -24.89
N ARG A 141 21.22 13.63 -25.85
CA ARG A 141 21.45 14.28 -27.15
C ARG A 141 20.40 13.90 -28.20
N ASN A 142 19.51 12.96 -27.89
CA ASN A 142 18.48 12.53 -28.82
C ASN A 142 17.49 13.68 -29.10
N ILE A 143 17.50 14.18 -30.34
CA ILE A 143 16.65 15.29 -30.79
C ILE A 143 15.16 14.94 -30.87
N PHE A 144 14.81 13.65 -30.87
CA PHE A 144 13.42 13.18 -30.93
C PHE A 144 12.77 13.05 -29.53
N VAL A 145 13.53 13.29 -28.47
CA VAL A 145 13.05 13.24 -27.08
C VAL A 145 12.59 14.63 -26.66
N THR A 146 11.44 14.72 -26.00
CA THR A 146 10.91 16.00 -25.49
C THR A 146 11.75 16.54 -24.33
N GLU A 147 11.76 17.86 -24.13
CA GLU A 147 12.51 18.48 -23.02
C GLU A 147 12.09 17.95 -21.63
N ASP A 148 10.85 17.48 -21.46
CA ASP A 148 10.44 16.87 -20.19
C ASP A 148 11.00 15.45 -20.00
N GLN A 149 11.11 14.67 -21.08
CA GLN A 149 11.72 13.34 -21.06
C GLN A 149 13.24 13.41 -20.87
N LYS A 150 13.90 14.49 -21.32
CA LYS A 150 15.34 14.73 -21.09
C LYS A 150 15.69 15.00 -19.62
N LYS A 151 14.72 15.32 -18.77
CA LYS A 151 14.97 15.57 -17.35
C LYS A 151 15.29 14.28 -16.63
N ILE A 152 16.36 14.32 -15.84
CA ILE A 152 16.66 13.29 -14.85
C ILE A 152 15.56 13.30 -13.79
N ARG A 153 15.09 12.10 -13.42
CA ARG A 153 14.05 11.90 -12.39
C ARG A 153 14.70 11.42 -11.10
N ASN A 154 14.43 12.12 -10.00
CA ASN A 154 15.07 11.82 -8.72
C ASN A 154 14.18 10.91 -7.88
N ILE A 155 14.70 9.73 -7.54
CA ILE A 155 13.98 8.68 -6.80
C ILE A 155 14.67 8.46 -5.47
N VAL A 156 13.93 8.57 -4.38
CA VAL A 156 14.44 8.29 -3.04
C VAL A 156 13.97 6.90 -2.65
N VAL A 157 14.90 6.05 -2.20
CA VAL A 157 14.62 4.71 -1.69
C VAL A 157 14.94 4.70 -0.21
N LEU A 158 13.92 4.50 0.62
CA LEU A 158 13.98 4.48 2.07
C LEU A 158 13.67 3.06 2.55
N ASP A 159 14.64 2.42 3.18
CA ASP A 159 14.50 1.06 3.72
C ASP A 159 15.19 0.95 5.07
N LEU A 160 14.74 0.09 5.99
CA LEU A 160 15.41 -0.10 7.28
C LEU A 160 16.85 -0.59 7.08
N GLU A 161 17.01 -1.56 6.20
CA GLU A 161 18.31 -2.10 5.82
C GLU A 161 18.94 -1.30 4.69
N ARG A 162 20.07 -0.64 4.98
CA ARG A 162 20.82 0.13 3.98
C ARG A 162 21.20 -0.70 2.74
N GLN A 163 21.57 -1.96 2.93
CA GLN A 163 21.94 -2.84 1.81
C GLN A 163 20.75 -3.12 0.89
N GLN A 164 19.56 -3.30 1.46
CA GLN A 164 18.33 -3.48 0.70
C GLN A 164 17.94 -2.19 -0.05
N ALA A 165 18.06 -1.02 0.58
CA ALA A 165 17.86 0.28 -0.07
C ALA A 165 18.82 0.47 -1.27
N VAL A 166 20.10 0.14 -1.10
CA VAL A 166 21.13 0.22 -2.17
C VAL A 166 20.81 -0.75 -3.30
N THR A 167 20.52 -2.01 -2.99
CA THR A 167 20.18 -3.03 -3.99
C THR A 167 18.95 -2.65 -4.81
N THR A 168 17.95 -2.07 -4.14
CA THR A 168 16.72 -1.58 -4.76
C THR A 168 17.02 -0.37 -5.67
N ALA A 169 17.82 0.60 -5.20
CA ALA A 169 18.26 1.75 -5.98
C ALA A 169 19.10 1.35 -7.21
N GLU A 170 20.01 0.38 -7.08
CA GLU A 170 20.80 -0.15 -8.20
C GLU A 170 19.93 -0.88 -9.22
N THR A 171 18.94 -1.65 -8.75
CA THR A 171 17.97 -2.32 -9.63
C THR A 171 17.19 -1.29 -10.45
N LEU A 172 16.74 -0.20 -9.83
CA LEU A 172 16.05 0.88 -10.53
C LEU A 172 16.97 1.58 -11.55
N LYS A 173 18.20 1.93 -11.16
CA LYS A 173 19.19 2.59 -12.05
C LYS A 173 19.56 1.73 -13.24
N ARG A 174 19.59 0.40 -13.08
CA ARG A 174 19.89 -0.54 -14.17
C ARG A 174 18.75 -0.61 -15.20
N GLU A 175 17.50 -0.54 -14.75
CA GLU A 175 16.35 -0.80 -15.61
C GLU A 175 15.67 0.48 -16.15
N ILE A 176 15.97 1.65 -15.59
CA ILE A 176 15.40 2.95 -15.99
C ILE A 176 16.53 3.93 -16.30
N GLY A 177 16.62 4.40 -17.54
CA GLY A 177 17.80 5.12 -18.02
C GLY A 177 17.93 6.58 -17.55
N ASN A 178 16.83 7.29 -17.30
CA ASN A 178 16.84 8.73 -16.98
C ASN A 178 16.55 9.03 -15.50
N ILE A 179 16.97 8.17 -14.58
CA ILE A 179 16.75 8.36 -13.14
C ILE A 179 18.05 8.51 -12.37
N GLU A 180 17.97 9.21 -11.25
CA GLU A 180 18.96 9.20 -10.18
C GLU A 180 18.32 8.67 -8.91
N CYS A 181 18.92 7.64 -8.31
CA CYS A 181 18.41 7.05 -7.06
C CYS A 181 19.30 7.39 -5.86
N PHE A 182 18.65 7.73 -4.75
CA PHE A 182 19.24 8.02 -3.45
C PHE A 182 18.75 6.97 -2.45
N ALA A 183 19.65 6.13 -1.96
CA ALA A 183 19.34 5.12 -0.96
C ALA A 183 19.61 5.68 0.44
N CYS A 184 18.59 5.69 1.29
CA CYS A 184 18.71 6.11 2.68
C CYS A 184 18.12 5.04 3.59
N ASN A 185 18.65 4.93 4.81
CA ASN A 185 18.16 4.00 5.81
C ASN A 185 17.37 4.65 6.94
N SER A 186 17.05 5.94 6.79
CA SER A 186 16.25 6.67 7.77
C SER A 186 15.40 7.73 7.08
N TYR A 187 14.10 7.75 7.41
CA TYR A 187 13.18 8.77 6.94
C TYR A 187 13.50 10.11 7.59
N PHE A 188 13.75 10.13 8.90
CA PHE A 188 14.06 11.36 9.62
C PHE A 188 15.34 12.02 9.10
N ARG A 189 16.44 11.28 8.94
CA ARG A 189 17.69 11.83 8.37
C ARG A 189 17.48 12.41 6.98
N PHE A 190 16.74 11.70 6.14
CA PHE A 190 16.39 12.15 4.80
C PHE A 190 15.55 13.44 4.84
N SER A 191 14.53 13.48 5.71
CA SER A 191 13.63 14.62 5.89
C SER A 191 14.39 15.88 6.31
N GLU A 192 15.29 15.76 7.28
CA GLU A 192 16.11 16.87 7.76
C GLU A 192 17.08 17.36 6.68
N ALA A 193 17.78 16.45 6.00
CA ALA A 193 18.80 16.82 5.01
C ALA A 193 18.23 17.51 3.76
N HIS A 194 16.97 17.24 3.39
CA HIS A 194 16.41 17.69 2.12
C HIS A 194 15.20 18.62 2.24
N PHE A 195 14.47 18.59 3.36
CA PHE A 195 13.31 19.46 3.55
C PHE A 195 13.57 20.66 4.46
N VAL A 196 14.55 20.58 5.37
CA VAL A 196 14.86 21.67 6.31
C VAL A 196 15.94 22.58 5.71
N SER A 197 15.58 23.82 5.42
CA SER A 197 16.39 24.75 4.61
C SER A 197 17.69 25.26 5.26
N ASP A 198 17.86 25.05 6.57
CA ASP A 198 18.97 25.58 7.37
C ASP A 198 19.77 24.49 8.12
N SER A 199 19.70 23.23 7.67
CA SER A 199 20.45 22.15 8.31
C SER A 199 21.93 22.16 7.92
N ASP A 200 22.65 23.27 8.18
CA ASP A 200 24.12 23.29 8.23
C ASP A 200 24.65 22.59 9.50
N ARG A 201 23.89 21.60 10.00
CA ARG A 201 24.25 20.81 11.16
C ARG A 201 25.52 20.05 10.84
N GLU A 202 26.60 20.38 11.56
CA GLU A 202 27.82 19.60 11.52
C GLU A 202 27.50 18.20 12.04
N MET A 203 27.81 17.18 11.24
CA MET A 203 27.67 15.79 11.68
C MET A 203 28.57 15.54 12.88
N GLY A 204 28.11 14.67 13.78
CA GLY A 204 28.90 14.27 14.94
C GLY A 204 30.23 13.63 14.55
N GLN A 205 31.26 13.83 15.38
CA GLN A 205 32.55 13.17 15.19
C GLN A 205 32.43 11.67 15.48
N PRO A 206 33.19 10.78 14.82
CA PRO A 206 33.20 9.37 15.19
C PRO A 206 33.66 9.21 16.65
N ALA A 207 32.89 8.50 17.47
CA ALA A 207 33.32 8.19 18.82
C ALA A 207 34.57 7.31 18.80
N ARG A 208 35.42 7.50 19.79
CA ARG A 208 36.67 6.76 19.97
C ARG A 208 36.47 5.70 21.05
N GLN A 209 37.38 4.72 21.09
CA GLN A 209 37.38 3.72 22.16
C GLN A 209 37.53 4.35 23.56
N SER A 210 38.17 5.52 23.67
CA SER A 210 38.28 6.27 24.93
C SER A 210 36.94 6.77 25.46
N ASP A 211 35.94 6.90 24.61
CA ASP A 211 34.62 7.42 24.98
C ASP A 211 33.72 6.28 25.52
N PHE A 212 34.24 5.05 25.57
CA PHE A 212 33.56 3.86 26.04
C PHE A 212 34.34 3.22 27.19
N PRO A 213 33.66 2.75 28.24
CA PRO A 213 34.30 2.09 29.37
C PRO A 213 34.71 0.64 29.07
N ALA A 214 34.15 0.05 28.01
CA ALA A 214 34.42 -1.31 27.53
C ALA A 214 34.39 -1.33 25.98
N PRO A 215 34.83 -2.41 25.32
CA PRO A 215 34.72 -2.54 23.86
C PRO A 215 33.28 -2.41 23.35
N GLU A 216 32.31 -2.81 24.17
CA GLU A 216 30.89 -2.64 23.92
C GLU A 216 30.13 -2.38 25.23
N VAL A 217 29.08 -1.56 25.14
CA VAL A 217 28.15 -1.28 26.24
C VAL A 217 26.81 -1.92 25.91
N VAL A 218 26.36 -2.85 26.75
CA VAL A 218 25.17 -3.67 26.51
C VAL A 218 24.16 -3.47 27.64
N PHE A 219 22.92 -3.14 27.30
CA PHE A 219 21.83 -3.06 28.27
C PHE A 219 20.49 -3.38 27.62
N THR A 220 19.45 -3.64 28.43
CA THR A 220 18.11 -4.00 27.93
C THR A 220 17.08 -2.95 28.33
N ILE A 221 16.24 -2.56 27.37
CA ILE A 221 15.10 -1.66 27.57
C ILE A 221 13.77 -2.39 27.31
N THR A 222 12.68 -1.90 27.89
CA THR A 222 11.31 -2.34 27.59
C THR A 222 10.88 -1.91 26.20
N SER A 223 10.00 -2.66 25.53
CA SER A 223 9.47 -2.27 24.20
C SER A 223 8.32 -1.25 24.30
N GLU A 224 7.58 -1.19 25.42
CA GLU A 224 6.41 -0.31 25.51
C GLU A 224 6.77 1.17 25.64
N ASN A 225 7.79 1.47 26.46
CA ASN A 225 8.16 2.83 26.79
C ASN A 225 9.67 3.09 26.69
N TRP A 226 10.48 2.10 26.29
CA TRP A 226 11.95 2.20 26.17
C TRP A 226 12.66 2.54 27.48
N ASP A 227 12.11 2.09 28.59
CA ASP A 227 12.68 2.25 29.92
C ASP A 227 13.73 1.17 30.18
N LEU A 228 14.80 1.52 30.90
CA LEU A 228 15.86 0.60 31.28
C LEU A 228 15.28 -0.52 32.16
N LYS A 229 15.42 -1.76 31.68
CA LYS A 229 15.03 -2.97 32.39
C LYS A 229 16.22 -3.67 33.02
N ILE A 230 17.32 -3.80 32.27
CA ILE A 230 18.54 -4.47 32.73
C ILE A 230 19.72 -3.53 32.47
N PRO A 231 20.40 -3.02 33.52
CA PRO A 231 21.58 -2.18 33.37
C PRO A 231 22.78 -2.99 32.85
N PRO A 232 23.82 -2.33 32.32
CA PRO A 232 25.03 -3.01 31.89
C PRO A 232 25.75 -3.69 33.06
N SER A 233 25.97 -5.00 32.97
CA SER A 233 26.53 -5.82 34.06
C SER A 233 28.06 -5.77 34.13
N ASN A 234 28.72 -5.28 33.07
CA ASN A 234 30.16 -5.28 32.89
C ASN A 234 30.83 -3.93 33.23
N LEU A 235 30.09 -2.94 33.75
CA LEU A 235 30.58 -1.59 34.00
C LEU A 235 30.65 -1.26 35.49
N ALA A 236 31.72 -0.60 35.92
CA ALA A 236 31.85 -0.09 37.28
C ALA A 236 31.11 1.25 37.44
N ALA A 237 30.63 1.55 38.65
CA ALA A 237 29.93 2.80 38.95
C ALA A 237 30.78 4.07 38.72
N THR A 238 32.11 3.92 38.74
CA THR A 238 33.08 5.00 38.48
C THR A 238 33.36 5.23 37.00
N ASP A 239 32.89 4.34 36.14
CA ASP A 239 33.17 4.42 34.71
C ASP A 239 32.37 5.55 34.04
N GLU A 240 32.86 6.01 32.89
CA GLU A 240 32.20 7.02 32.06
C GLU A 240 31.83 6.42 30.70
N PHE A 241 30.61 6.72 30.24
CA PHE A 241 30.14 6.39 28.90
C PHE A 241 29.76 7.69 28.18
N LEU A 242 30.50 8.01 27.11
CA LEU A 242 30.42 9.30 26.41
C LEU A 242 30.60 10.50 27.37
N GLY A 243 31.49 10.35 28.36
CA GLY A 243 31.76 11.32 29.41
C GLY A 243 30.67 11.44 30.48
N HIS A 244 29.56 10.68 30.38
CA HIS A 244 28.53 10.63 31.41
C HIS A 244 28.86 9.54 32.42
N ASN A 245 28.70 9.82 33.71
CA ASN A 245 28.94 8.83 34.76
C ASN A 245 27.91 7.68 34.69
N VAL A 246 28.39 6.43 34.59
CA VAL A 246 27.57 5.23 34.42
C VAL A 246 26.56 5.06 35.55
N ALA A 247 26.95 5.33 36.80
CA ALA A 247 26.03 5.20 37.94
C ALA A 247 24.85 6.16 37.83
N THR A 248 25.05 7.38 37.30
CA THR A 248 23.95 8.33 37.09
C THR A 248 23.10 8.01 35.86
N LEU A 249 23.73 7.53 34.79
CA LEU A 249 23.08 7.30 33.51
C LEU A 249 22.11 6.11 33.54
N PHE A 250 22.43 5.09 34.34
CA PHE A 250 21.64 3.87 34.47
C PHE A 250 20.93 3.74 35.85
N ALA A 251 20.91 4.81 36.65
CA ALA A 251 20.21 4.83 37.95
C ALA A 251 18.68 4.89 37.83
N GLN A 252 18.17 5.56 36.79
CA GLN A 252 16.74 5.73 36.54
C GLN A 252 16.34 5.09 35.21
N PRO A 253 15.08 4.65 35.07
CA PRO A 253 14.60 3.98 33.86
C PRO A 253 14.81 4.78 32.56
N ASP A 254 14.72 6.11 32.62
CA ASP A 254 14.78 7.02 31.48
C ASP A 254 16.10 7.80 31.38
N ALA A 255 16.95 7.75 32.40
CA ALA A 255 18.16 8.58 32.47
C ALA A 255 19.16 8.35 31.32
N TRP A 256 19.18 7.16 30.72
CA TRP A 256 20.04 6.85 29.58
C TRP A 256 19.67 7.65 28.32
N ARG A 257 18.42 8.13 28.22
CA ARG A 257 17.96 8.97 27.12
C ARG A 257 18.62 10.34 27.09
N LYS A 258 19.32 10.73 28.15
CA LYS A 258 20.17 11.93 28.17
C LYS A 258 21.24 11.93 27.08
N LEU A 259 21.65 10.74 26.61
CA LEU A 259 22.53 10.61 25.45
C LEU A 259 21.89 11.11 24.15
N PHE A 260 20.57 11.33 24.11
CA PHE A 260 19.80 11.71 22.94
C PHE A 260 18.85 12.88 23.26
N GLU A 261 19.23 13.75 24.19
CA GLU A 261 18.42 14.90 24.66
C GLU A 261 18.05 15.87 23.52
N ASP A 262 18.93 16.01 22.52
CA ASP A 262 18.65 16.81 21.34
C ASP A 262 17.52 16.17 20.49
N LEU A 263 16.56 17.00 20.07
CA LEU A 263 15.35 16.54 19.36
C LEU A 263 15.67 15.70 18.12
N TYR A 264 16.75 16.02 17.40
CA TYR A 264 17.19 15.25 16.23
C TYR A 264 17.67 13.85 16.62
N HIS A 265 18.48 13.75 17.68
CA HIS A 265 19.00 12.48 18.19
C HIS A 265 17.87 11.60 18.73
N ALA A 266 16.93 12.19 19.48
CA ALA A 266 15.74 11.50 19.98
C ALA A 266 14.88 10.90 18.85
N ASN A 267 14.67 11.64 17.77
CA ASN A 267 13.86 11.17 16.64
C ASN A 267 14.54 10.02 15.87
N ILE A 268 15.85 10.09 15.65
CA ILE A 268 16.62 9.00 15.03
C ILE A 268 16.59 7.75 15.91
N LEU A 269 16.78 7.92 17.22
CA LEU A 269 16.68 6.83 18.17
C LEU A 269 15.30 6.17 18.11
N SER A 270 14.24 6.98 18.17
CA SER A 270 12.85 6.51 18.11
C SER A 270 12.56 5.69 16.85
N GLU A 271 13.02 6.18 15.69
CA GLU A 271 12.90 5.46 14.41
C GLU A 271 13.69 4.14 14.44
N THR A 272 14.91 4.16 14.99
CA THR A 272 15.79 2.99 15.10
C THR A 272 15.22 1.93 16.05
N LEU A 273 14.69 2.33 17.21
CA LEU A 273 14.14 1.39 18.19
C LEU A 273 12.88 0.72 17.66
N ARG A 274 11.97 1.48 17.04
CA ARG A 274 10.78 0.90 16.37
C ARG A 274 11.18 -0.12 15.30
N ALA A 275 12.18 0.20 14.50
CA ALA A 275 12.71 -0.73 13.51
C ALA A 275 13.27 -2.01 14.16
N ALA A 276 13.95 -1.89 15.30
CA ALA A 276 14.49 -3.03 16.04
C ALA A 276 13.43 -3.87 16.78
N GLU A 277 12.22 -3.35 17.02
CA GLU A 277 11.10 -4.15 17.55
C GLU A 277 10.52 -5.08 16.49
N LEU A 278 10.61 -4.65 15.23
CA LEU A 278 10.09 -5.36 14.06
C LEU A 278 11.12 -6.36 13.52
N GLU A 279 12.37 -5.93 13.41
CA GLU A 279 13.47 -6.79 13.01
C GLU A 279 14.05 -7.56 14.20
N LYS A 280 14.43 -8.82 14.01
CA LYS A 280 15.09 -9.59 15.09
C LYS A 280 16.40 -8.96 15.55
N MET A 281 17.11 -8.28 14.65
CA MET A 281 18.40 -7.65 14.92
C MET A 281 18.65 -6.53 13.90
N LEU A 282 18.77 -5.30 14.37
CA LEU A 282 19.07 -4.12 13.57
C LEU A 282 20.49 -3.63 13.88
N LYS A 283 21.24 -3.24 12.85
CA LYS A 283 22.57 -2.62 12.98
C LYS A 283 22.60 -1.27 12.26
N THR A 284 22.84 -0.19 12.98
CA THR A 284 22.88 1.16 12.41
C THR A 284 23.90 2.07 13.08
N GLU A 285 24.25 3.16 12.41
CA GLU A 285 24.98 4.26 13.03
C GLU A 285 23.99 5.27 13.62
N ILE A 286 24.19 5.68 14.86
CA ILE A 286 23.36 6.67 15.57
C ILE A 286 24.23 7.79 16.14
N GLU A 287 23.68 9.00 16.21
CA GLU A 287 24.33 10.12 16.89
C GLU A 287 23.82 10.25 18.32
N ALA A 288 24.75 10.46 19.24
CA ALA A 288 24.51 10.71 20.65
C ALA A 288 25.29 11.95 21.12
N GLN A 289 24.94 12.45 22.29
CA GLN A 289 25.52 13.63 22.92
C GLN A 289 26.51 13.22 24.00
N HIS A 290 27.77 13.63 23.83
CA HIS A 290 28.80 13.54 24.86
C HIS A 290 28.50 14.54 25.98
N ALA A 291 28.96 14.28 27.21
CA ALA A 291 28.71 15.12 28.38
C ALA A 291 29.20 16.58 28.25
N ASN A 292 30.13 16.84 27.32
CA ASN A 292 30.62 18.18 26.99
C ASN A 292 29.78 18.90 25.92
N GLY A 293 28.67 18.30 25.48
CA GLY A 293 27.78 18.82 24.43
C GLY A 293 28.16 18.47 23.00
N GLN A 294 29.30 17.79 22.77
CA GLN A 294 29.69 17.37 21.42
C GLN A 294 28.81 16.23 20.91
N SER A 295 28.41 16.28 19.64
CA SER A 295 27.75 15.14 19.01
C SER A 295 28.78 14.11 18.56
N LEU A 296 28.57 12.86 18.96
CA LEU A 296 29.39 11.72 18.60
C LEU A 296 28.54 10.68 17.88
N VAL A 297 29.13 10.01 16.89
CA VAL A 297 28.46 8.91 16.17
C VAL A 297 28.97 7.57 16.67
N LEU A 298 28.03 6.66 16.93
CA LEU A 298 28.21 5.33 17.50
C LEU A 298 27.61 4.28 16.57
N ASN A 299 28.08 3.05 16.66
CA ASN A 299 27.36 1.90 16.14
C ASN A 299 26.38 1.40 17.21
N LEU A 300 25.11 1.25 16.83
CA LEU A 300 24.06 0.65 17.62
C LEU A 300 23.63 -0.66 16.96
N GLU A 301 23.71 -1.76 17.72
CA GLU A 301 23.06 -3.02 17.41
C GLU A 301 21.90 -3.21 18.40
N ALA A 302 20.68 -3.32 17.89
CA ALA A 302 19.48 -3.48 18.69
C ALA A 302 18.83 -4.83 18.35
N THR A 303 18.61 -5.68 19.35
CA THR A 303 18.11 -7.05 19.17
C THR A 303 16.86 -7.28 20.02
N GLN A 304 15.76 -7.68 19.39
CA GLN A 304 14.53 -8.04 20.11
C GLN A 304 14.72 -9.37 20.85
N LYS A 305 14.57 -9.33 22.17
CA LYS A 305 14.55 -10.50 23.06
C LYS A 305 13.15 -10.70 23.66
N SER A 306 12.94 -11.83 24.33
CA SER A 306 11.70 -12.12 25.09
C SER A 306 11.39 -11.07 26.13
N ASP A 307 12.43 -10.41 26.65
CA ASP A 307 12.37 -9.51 27.78
C ASP A 307 12.41 -8.02 27.41
N GLY A 308 12.45 -7.68 26.12
CA GLY A 308 12.59 -6.31 25.62
C GLY A 308 13.65 -6.21 24.52
N LEU A 309 14.15 -5.01 24.28
CA LEU A 309 15.22 -4.75 23.31
C LEU A 309 16.58 -4.72 24.00
N GLU A 310 17.50 -5.57 23.58
CA GLU A 310 18.91 -5.46 23.95
C GLU A 310 19.61 -4.47 23.02
N LEU A 311 20.22 -3.44 23.59
CA LEU A 311 20.99 -2.43 22.88
C LEU A 311 22.48 -2.64 23.13
N ILE A 312 23.27 -2.68 22.07
CA ILE A 312 24.71 -2.83 22.09
C ILE A 312 25.33 -1.63 21.38
N PHE A 313 26.04 -0.79 22.12
CA PHE A 313 26.78 0.35 21.59
C PHE A 313 28.25 0.02 21.41
N ARG A 314 28.82 0.37 20.26
CA ARG A 314 30.24 0.21 19.94
C ARG A 314 30.81 1.46 19.24
N PRO A 315 32.13 1.70 19.34
CA PRO A 315 32.79 2.62 18.43
C PRO A 315 32.57 2.21 16.96
N PRO A 316 32.44 3.17 16.03
CA PRO A 316 32.32 2.88 14.61
C PRO A 316 33.57 2.17 14.06
N MET A 317 33.39 1.03 13.39
CA MET A 317 34.49 0.15 12.93
C MET A 317 35.27 0.66 11.69
N ALA A 318 34.78 1.68 10.99
CA ALA A 318 35.44 2.25 9.81
C ALA A 318 35.16 3.75 9.70
N GLN A 319 35.93 4.48 8.86
CA GLN A 319 35.47 5.77 8.33
C GLN A 319 34.16 5.52 7.60
N SER A 320 33.06 5.72 8.33
CA SER A 320 31.71 5.80 7.82
C SER A 320 31.70 6.53 6.48
N GLU A 321 30.90 6.08 5.50
CA GLU A 321 30.63 6.84 4.27
C GLU A 321 29.80 8.12 4.56
N ARG A 322 30.24 8.90 5.55
CA ARG A 322 29.69 10.15 6.03
C ARG A 322 30.12 11.22 5.05
N GLY A 323 29.18 11.68 4.24
CA GLY A 323 29.39 12.80 3.33
C GLY A 323 28.50 12.84 2.09
N LYS A 324 27.88 11.71 1.70
CA LYS A 324 27.11 11.65 0.43
C LYS A 324 25.69 12.25 0.51
N PHE A 325 25.14 12.51 1.70
CA PHE A 325 23.80 13.10 1.86
C PHE A 325 23.74 14.60 1.55
N LYS A 326 24.88 15.26 1.35
CA LYS A 326 24.92 16.70 1.04
C LYS A 326 24.66 17.05 -0.42
N THR A 327 24.29 16.09 -1.28
CA THR A 327 23.92 16.45 -2.66
C THR A 327 22.57 17.14 -2.60
N PRO A 328 22.49 18.47 -2.81
CA PRO A 328 21.23 19.18 -2.70
C PRO A 328 20.32 18.68 -3.84
N LEU A 329 19.21 18.04 -3.47
CA LEU A 329 18.18 17.70 -4.43
C LEU A 329 17.46 18.99 -4.81
N SER A 330 17.30 19.25 -6.10
CA SER A 330 16.45 20.33 -6.58
C SER A 330 14.99 19.89 -6.74
N ARG A 331 14.76 18.56 -6.82
CA ARG A 331 13.47 17.93 -7.06
C ARG A 331 13.47 16.47 -6.60
N ILE A 332 12.31 15.96 -6.17
CA ILE A 332 12.01 14.55 -5.94
C ILE A 332 10.78 14.19 -6.78
N ASP A 333 10.87 13.11 -7.56
CA ASP A 333 9.78 12.64 -8.41
C ASP A 333 8.99 11.51 -7.78
N ALA A 334 9.68 10.58 -7.12
CA ALA A 334 9.07 9.49 -6.38
C ALA A 334 9.85 9.13 -5.11
N ILE A 335 9.12 8.62 -4.11
CA ILE A 335 9.67 8.07 -2.88
C ILE A 335 9.22 6.60 -2.80
N VAL A 336 10.17 5.68 -2.81
CA VAL A 336 9.97 4.27 -2.49
C VAL A 336 10.31 4.08 -1.03
N ILE A 337 9.35 3.70 -0.19
CA ILE A 337 9.51 3.67 1.27
C ILE A 337 9.04 2.34 1.85
N ASN A 338 9.85 1.76 2.72
CA ASN A 338 9.48 0.63 3.56
C ASN A 338 8.41 1.07 4.59
N SER A 339 7.31 0.31 4.72
CA SER A 339 6.21 0.61 5.63
C SER A 339 6.63 0.81 7.08
N HIS A 340 7.71 0.17 7.53
CA HIS A 340 8.19 0.31 8.90
C HIS A 340 8.76 1.70 9.21
N LEU A 341 9.12 2.47 8.19
CA LEU A 341 9.53 3.87 8.32
C LEU A 341 8.32 4.83 8.34
N ILE A 342 7.09 4.31 8.16
CA ILE A 342 5.86 5.10 8.18
C ILE A 342 5.26 5.02 9.60
N PRO A 343 4.99 6.16 10.27
CA PRO A 343 4.31 6.18 11.56
C PRO A 343 2.89 5.58 11.51
N THR A 344 2.37 5.14 12.65
CA THR A 344 1.01 4.59 12.79
C THR A 344 -0.08 5.59 12.36
N ASP A 345 0.12 6.87 12.65
CA ASP A 345 -0.67 8.00 12.14
C ASP A 345 -0.19 8.38 10.72
N VAL A 346 -0.71 7.63 9.74
CA VAL A 346 -0.31 7.74 8.34
C VAL A 346 -0.83 9.02 7.70
N GLU A 347 -2.06 9.42 8.03
CA GLU A 347 -2.70 10.62 7.49
C GLU A 347 -1.98 11.88 7.97
N GLY A 348 -1.77 12.02 9.28
CA GLY A 348 -1.00 13.14 9.81
C GLY A 348 0.46 13.13 9.35
N TRP A 349 1.07 11.95 9.11
CA TRP A 349 2.39 11.87 8.50
C TRP A 349 2.40 12.39 7.05
N LEU A 350 1.42 12.03 6.23
CA LEU A 350 1.28 12.52 4.85
C LEU A 350 1.05 14.03 4.78
N GLU A 351 0.26 14.58 5.71
CA GLU A 351 0.04 16.02 5.86
C GLU A 351 1.36 16.74 6.17
N ARG A 352 2.08 16.30 7.22
CA ARG A 352 3.39 16.85 7.60
C ARG A 352 4.42 16.73 6.48
N LEU A 353 4.45 15.62 5.75
CA LEU A 353 5.33 15.45 4.59
C LEU A 353 4.98 16.46 3.49
N THR A 354 3.69 16.66 3.22
CA THR A 354 3.23 17.63 2.23
C THR A 354 3.59 19.07 2.60
N GLU A 355 3.45 19.43 3.88
CA GLU A 355 3.87 20.73 4.43
C GLU A 355 5.39 20.91 4.30
N LYS A 356 6.18 19.95 4.79
CA LYS A 356 7.64 19.98 4.67
C LYS A 356 8.11 20.15 3.22
N ILE A 357 7.47 19.49 2.26
CA ILE A 357 7.82 19.64 0.84
C ILE A 357 7.48 21.04 0.33
N LYS A 358 6.32 21.61 0.71
CA LYS A 358 5.93 22.97 0.33
C LYS A 358 6.87 24.04 0.90
N ASP A 359 7.34 23.82 2.12
CA ASP A 359 8.24 24.75 2.83
C ASP A 359 9.70 24.60 2.38
N SER A 360 10.06 23.43 1.83
CA SER A 360 11.40 23.18 1.31
C SER A 360 11.69 23.97 0.03
N ARG A 361 12.98 24.13 -0.30
CA ARG A 361 13.43 24.70 -1.60
C ARG A 361 13.16 23.75 -2.79
N LEU A 362 12.57 22.58 -2.55
CA LEU A 362 12.22 21.63 -3.61
C LEU A 362 11.00 22.17 -4.35
N ASN A 363 11.23 22.72 -5.54
CA ASN A 363 10.18 23.32 -6.34
C ASN A 363 9.36 22.22 -7.07
N THR A 364 8.68 21.37 -6.29
CA THR A 364 8.09 20.12 -6.77
C THR A 364 6.62 19.98 -6.43
N ARG A 365 5.89 19.36 -7.38
CA ARG A 365 4.64 18.67 -7.07
C ARG A 365 4.91 17.58 -6.03
N ILE A 366 3.90 17.24 -5.23
CA ILE A 366 3.98 16.15 -4.25
C ILE A 366 4.51 14.89 -4.97
N PRO A 367 5.62 14.30 -4.50
CA PRO A 367 6.23 13.14 -5.12
C PRO A 367 5.29 11.94 -5.04
N LYS A 368 5.39 11.03 -6.01
CA LYS A 368 4.62 9.80 -5.98
C LYS A 368 5.21 8.84 -4.95
N ILE A 369 4.41 8.44 -3.96
CA ILE A 369 4.85 7.56 -2.88
C ILE A 369 4.51 6.11 -3.22
N ILE A 370 5.51 5.23 -3.20
CA ILE A 370 5.39 3.80 -3.43
C ILE A 370 5.78 3.09 -2.13
N ILE A 371 4.86 2.31 -1.56
CA ILE A 371 5.10 1.58 -0.32
C ILE A 371 5.64 0.20 -0.63
N MET A 372 6.63 -0.24 0.15
CA MET A 372 7.07 -1.63 0.26
C MET A 372 6.67 -2.14 1.64
N ALA A 373 5.84 -3.17 1.73
CA ALA A 373 5.31 -3.64 3.01
C ALA A 373 5.07 -5.14 3.00
N ASP A 374 5.28 -5.79 4.15
CA ASP A 374 4.74 -7.14 4.37
C ASP A 374 3.31 -6.98 4.87
N SER A 375 2.38 -7.49 4.07
CA SER A 375 0.95 -7.43 4.39
C SER A 375 0.57 -8.21 5.67
N ASN A 376 1.46 -9.06 6.20
CA ASN A 376 1.24 -9.83 7.43
C ASN A 376 1.85 -9.20 8.68
N GLU A 377 2.85 -8.31 8.53
CA GLU A 377 3.60 -7.75 9.67
C GLU A 377 3.25 -6.30 9.97
N THR A 378 2.52 -5.63 9.08
CA THR A 378 2.20 -4.20 9.24
C THR A 378 0.70 -3.93 9.28
N ASP A 379 0.31 -2.90 10.05
CA ASP A 379 -1.06 -2.36 10.05
C ASP A 379 -1.43 -1.66 8.72
N LEU A 380 -0.49 -1.59 7.78
CA LEU A 380 -0.62 -1.00 6.46
C LEU A 380 -1.02 -2.09 5.45
N SER A 381 -2.27 -2.55 5.56
CA SER A 381 -2.82 -3.46 4.56
C SER A 381 -3.00 -2.78 3.19
N PRO A 382 -3.00 -3.55 2.08
CA PRO A 382 -3.23 -3.00 0.74
C PRO A 382 -4.51 -2.18 0.64
N ILE A 383 -5.60 -2.65 1.25
CA ILE A 383 -6.90 -1.95 1.26
C ILE A 383 -6.85 -0.61 1.99
N ARG A 384 -6.17 -0.54 3.14
CA ARG A 384 -5.97 0.73 3.88
C ARG A 384 -5.16 1.72 3.06
N CYS A 385 -4.06 1.23 2.46
CA CYS A 385 -3.19 2.05 1.62
C CYS A 385 -3.84 2.50 0.31
N LEU A 386 -4.78 1.72 -0.23
CA LEU A 386 -5.47 2.04 -1.47
C LEU A 386 -6.25 3.35 -1.36
N ASN A 387 -6.88 3.60 -0.21
CA ASN A 387 -7.67 4.80 0.09
C ASN A 387 -6.82 6.04 0.43
N LEU A 388 -5.51 5.86 0.62
CA LEU A 388 -4.56 6.93 0.86
C LEU A 388 -3.89 7.37 -0.45
N PRO A 389 -3.26 8.57 -0.51
CA PRO A 389 -2.60 9.09 -1.72
C PRO A 389 -1.29 8.37 -2.10
N PHE A 390 -1.17 7.08 -1.78
CA PHE A 390 -0.07 6.24 -2.25
C PHE A 390 -0.26 5.86 -3.71
N TYR A 391 0.80 5.94 -4.50
CA TYR A 391 0.77 5.60 -5.92
C TYR A 391 0.74 4.09 -6.15
N ALA A 392 1.58 3.34 -5.42
CA ALA A 392 1.64 1.88 -5.51
C ALA A 392 1.97 1.25 -4.16
N TYR A 393 1.65 -0.03 -4.03
CA TYR A 393 1.99 -0.87 -2.88
C TYR A 393 2.62 -2.15 -3.42
N ILE A 394 3.81 -2.48 -2.91
CA ILE A 394 4.60 -3.64 -3.29
C ILE A 394 4.71 -4.54 -2.08
N ASP A 395 4.17 -5.76 -2.18
CA ASP A 395 4.24 -6.75 -1.11
C ASP A 395 5.67 -7.31 -0.99
N TYR A 396 6.16 -7.51 0.23
CA TYR A 396 7.43 -8.19 0.50
C TYR A 396 7.28 -9.72 0.34
N PRO A 397 8.31 -10.44 -0.18
CA PRO A 397 9.55 -9.92 -0.75
C PRO A 397 9.33 -9.17 -2.08
N ILE A 398 10.06 -8.06 -2.26
CA ILE A 398 9.90 -7.15 -3.40
C ILE A 398 9.99 -7.91 -4.73
N ASN A 399 8.94 -7.80 -5.54
CA ASN A 399 8.99 -8.20 -6.94
C ASN A 399 9.62 -7.09 -7.79
N PRO A 400 10.85 -7.26 -8.32
CA PRO A 400 11.55 -6.19 -9.03
C PRO A 400 10.80 -5.75 -10.29
N LYS A 401 10.07 -6.65 -10.97
CA LYS A 401 9.27 -6.27 -12.15
C LYS A 401 8.15 -5.29 -11.79
N GLN A 402 7.45 -5.56 -10.70
CA GLN A 402 6.36 -4.70 -10.22
C GLN A 402 6.89 -3.34 -9.77
N LEU A 403 8.02 -3.35 -9.03
CA LEU A 403 8.66 -2.12 -8.56
C LEU A 403 9.11 -1.24 -9.73
N VAL A 404 9.89 -1.80 -10.67
CA VAL A 404 10.40 -1.05 -11.82
C VAL A 404 9.24 -0.53 -12.69
N PHE A 405 8.20 -1.35 -12.91
CA PHE A 405 6.99 -0.91 -13.61
C PHE A 405 6.32 0.28 -12.88
N SER A 406 6.12 0.16 -11.56
CA SER A 406 5.46 1.19 -10.76
C SER A 406 6.25 2.51 -10.76
N VAL A 407 7.58 2.45 -10.61
CA VAL A 407 8.45 3.65 -10.67
C VAL A 407 8.47 4.24 -12.08
N THR A 408 8.50 3.41 -13.13
CA THR A 408 8.44 3.87 -14.53
C THR A 408 7.13 4.63 -14.79
N GLN A 409 6.00 4.10 -14.33
CA GLN A 409 4.69 4.77 -14.46
C GLN A 409 4.59 6.04 -13.60
N ALA A 410 5.05 6.00 -12.35
CA ALA A 410 5.03 7.14 -11.42
C ALA A 410 5.81 8.34 -11.95
N THR A 411 6.95 8.09 -12.61
CA THR A 411 7.87 9.11 -13.14
C THR A 411 7.57 9.53 -14.58
N GLY A 412 6.71 8.77 -15.27
CA GLY A 412 6.46 8.92 -16.71
C GLY A 412 7.69 8.66 -17.57
N SER A 413 8.66 7.88 -17.09
CA SER A 413 9.86 7.57 -17.87
C SER A 413 9.53 6.67 -19.06
N THR A 414 10.07 7.02 -20.23
CA THR A 414 10.00 6.18 -21.44
C THR A 414 11.26 5.35 -21.66
N PHE A 415 12.29 5.53 -20.81
CA PHE A 415 13.61 4.90 -20.93
C PHE A 415 13.69 3.62 -20.08
N SER A 416 12.69 2.77 -20.23
CA SER A 416 12.57 1.51 -19.49
C SER A 416 11.84 0.48 -20.33
N ARG A 417 12.25 -0.79 -20.22
CA ARG A 417 11.54 -1.92 -20.85
C ARG A 417 10.15 -2.12 -20.23
N TYR A 418 9.91 -1.62 -19.02
CA TYR A 418 8.67 -1.75 -18.26
C TYR A 418 7.68 -0.62 -18.56
N THR A 419 7.59 -0.21 -19.83
CA THR A 419 6.60 0.73 -20.33
C THR A 419 5.36 0.00 -20.81
N VAL A 420 4.19 0.63 -20.68
CA VAL A 420 2.88 0.08 -21.12
C VAL A 420 2.92 -0.38 -22.57
N SER A 421 3.60 0.39 -23.43
CA SER A 421 3.73 0.11 -24.86
C SER A 421 4.61 -1.11 -25.14
N ASN A 422 5.61 -1.40 -24.31
CA ASN A 422 6.53 -2.53 -24.48
C ASN A 422 6.09 -3.81 -23.76
N LEU A 423 5.20 -3.72 -22.75
CA LEU A 423 4.63 -4.91 -22.13
C LEU A 423 3.75 -5.69 -23.12
N ARG A 424 3.85 -7.02 -23.07
CA ARG A 424 2.90 -7.92 -23.74
C ARG A 424 1.85 -8.39 -22.75
N TYR A 425 0.62 -8.40 -23.23
CA TYR A 425 -0.54 -8.85 -22.50
C TYR A 425 -1.08 -10.11 -23.15
N ALA A 426 -1.34 -11.14 -22.35
CA ALA A 426 -2.02 -12.33 -22.79
C ALA A 426 -3.50 -12.02 -23.01
N ASP A 427 -4.01 -12.30 -24.21
CA ASP A 427 -5.43 -12.25 -24.53
C ASP A 427 -6.12 -13.50 -23.96
N LEU A 428 -6.89 -13.33 -22.89
CA LEU A 428 -7.55 -14.43 -22.16
C LEU A 428 -9.08 -14.34 -22.18
N ARG A 429 -9.66 -13.16 -22.44
CA ARG A 429 -11.12 -12.89 -22.47
C ARG A 429 -11.88 -13.45 -21.26
N ILE A 430 -11.31 -13.33 -20.06
CA ILE A 430 -11.87 -13.88 -18.82
C ILE A 430 -12.90 -12.88 -18.24
N PRO A 431 -14.08 -13.33 -17.77
CA PRO A 431 -14.99 -12.46 -17.01
C PRO A 431 -14.36 -11.97 -15.71
N VAL A 432 -14.50 -10.67 -15.43
CA VAL A 432 -13.94 -10.02 -14.23
C VAL A 432 -14.98 -9.14 -13.57
N PHE A 433 -14.91 -9.02 -12.25
CA PHE A 433 -15.74 -8.12 -11.46
C PHE A 433 -14.88 -6.99 -10.90
N LEU A 434 -15.30 -5.75 -11.14
CA LEU A 434 -14.69 -4.56 -10.58
C LEU A 434 -15.56 -4.05 -9.44
N ALA A 435 -15.10 -4.25 -8.23
CA ALA A 435 -15.81 -3.96 -7.00
C ALA A 435 -15.39 -2.63 -6.38
N LYS A 436 -16.33 -2.04 -5.67
CA LYS A 436 -16.15 -0.88 -4.79
C LYS A 436 -16.77 -1.18 -3.44
N HIS A 437 -16.12 -0.71 -2.38
CA HIS A 437 -16.68 -0.79 -1.04
C HIS A 437 -18.00 -0.04 -0.93
N ALA A 438 -18.93 -0.63 -0.19
CA ALA A 438 -20.21 -0.08 0.14
C ALA A 438 -20.63 -0.54 1.54
N LEU A 439 -21.69 0.07 2.09
CA LEU A 439 -22.29 -0.40 3.34
C LEU A 439 -23.68 -0.95 3.07
N LEU A 440 -23.94 -2.17 3.49
CA LEU A 440 -25.29 -2.74 3.52
C LEU A 440 -26.00 -2.17 4.74
N GLU A 441 -27.11 -1.46 4.51
CA GLU A 441 -27.90 -0.79 5.55
C GLU A 441 -29.23 -1.49 5.81
N GLY A 442 -29.80 -2.07 4.76
CA GLY A 442 -31.07 -2.79 4.85
C GLY A 442 -30.98 -4.13 4.16
N LEU A 443 -31.43 -5.18 4.83
CA LEU A 443 -31.46 -6.53 4.32
C LEU A 443 -32.89 -7.07 4.32
N SER A 444 -33.31 -7.63 3.18
CA SER A 444 -34.57 -8.38 3.06
C SER A 444 -34.35 -9.69 2.32
N GLU A 445 -35.38 -10.53 2.23
CA GLU A 445 -35.34 -11.77 1.45
C GLU A 445 -35.14 -11.55 -0.06
N PHE A 446 -35.62 -10.43 -0.59
CA PHE A 446 -35.69 -10.19 -2.05
C PHE A 446 -34.87 -8.99 -2.50
N GLY A 447 -34.18 -8.32 -1.59
CA GLY A 447 -33.43 -7.13 -1.92
C GLY A 447 -32.66 -6.53 -0.75
N ALA A 448 -31.94 -5.48 -1.05
CA ALA A 448 -31.06 -4.78 -0.13
C ALA A 448 -31.13 -3.27 -0.31
N SER A 449 -30.89 -2.53 0.76
CA SER A 449 -30.60 -1.10 0.73
C SER A 449 -29.12 -0.90 1.04
N ILE A 450 -28.39 -0.24 0.15
CA ILE A 450 -26.94 -0.10 0.20
C ILE A 450 -26.58 1.39 0.12
N ARG A 451 -25.68 1.83 1.01
CA ARG A 451 -25.10 3.16 0.99
C ARG A 451 -23.99 3.25 -0.05
N LEU A 452 -24.13 4.18 -0.98
CA LEU A 452 -23.16 4.46 -2.03
C LEU A 452 -22.87 5.97 -2.11
N ALA A 453 -21.63 6.32 -2.46
CA ALA A 453 -21.23 7.73 -2.63
C ALA A 453 -21.79 8.38 -3.91
N GLN A 454 -22.29 7.57 -4.85
CA GLN A 454 -22.82 8.03 -6.13
C GLN A 454 -24.15 7.37 -6.43
N PRO A 455 -25.10 8.09 -7.06
CA PRO A 455 -26.34 7.51 -7.52
C PRO A 455 -26.08 6.51 -8.66
N LEU A 456 -26.98 5.56 -8.83
CA LEU A 456 -26.92 4.58 -9.91
C LEU A 456 -28.01 4.87 -10.94
N ALA A 457 -27.75 4.43 -12.18
CA ALA A 457 -28.75 4.51 -13.25
C ALA A 457 -29.80 3.41 -13.09
N ASP A 458 -31.07 3.77 -13.23
CA ASP A 458 -32.20 2.83 -13.11
C ASP A 458 -31.99 1.57 -13.96
N GLY A 459 -32.22 0.41 -13.32
CA GLY A 459 -32.07 -0.89 -13.96
C GLY A 459 -30.64 -1.40 -14.09
N ALA A 460 -29.63 -0.69 -13.57
CA ALA A 460 -28.25 -1.18 -13.53
C ALA A 460 -28.17 -2.55 -12.84
N LEU A 461 -27.48 -3.49 -13.49
CA LEU A 461 -27.19 -4.81 -12.94
C LEU A 461 -25.81 -4.78 -12.29
N LEU A 462 -25.75 -5.06 -10.99
CA LEU A 462 -24.53 -5.12 -10.20
C LEU A 462 -24.45 -6.48 -9.50
N TYR A 463 -23.26 -6.79 -8.97
CA TYR A 463 -23.03 -8.00 -8.20
C TYR A 463 -22.53 -7.64 -6.82
N LEU A 464 -23.19 -8.19 -5.80
CA LEU A 464 -22.93 -7.95 -4.38
C LEU A 464 -21.99 -9.04 -3.85
N HIS A 465 -20.93 -8.63 -3.17
CA HIS A 465 -19.91 -9.49 -2.57
C HIS A 465 -19.75 -9.19 -1.09
N GLY A 466 -19.21 -10.14 -0.32
CA GLY A 466 -18.92 -9.99 1.10
C GLY A 466 -20.14 -10.25 1.99
N ALA A 467 -19.84 -10.43 3.27
CA ALA A 467 -20.82 -10.69 4.32
C ALA A 467 -21.77 -11.85 3.94
N ILE A 468 -23.08 -11.61 3.95
CA ILE A 468 -24.06 -12.64 3.61
C ILE A 468 -23.95 -13.11 2.16
N PHE A 469 -23.45 -12.28 1.24
CA PHE A 469 -23.49 -12.54 -0.20
C PHE A 469 -22.47 -13.58 -0.66
N ASP A 470 -21.44 -13.84 0.15
CA ASP A 470 -20.45 -14.90 -0.11
C ASP A 470 -21.09 -16.30 -0.06
N SER A 471 -22.25 -16.43 0.62
CA SER A 471 -23.04 -17.67 0.64
C SER A 471 -23.85 -17.91 -0.64
N ALA A 472 -23.85 -16.96 -1.58
CA ALA A 472 -24.51 -17.13 -2.87
C ALA A 472 -23.70 -18.07 -3.79
N PRO A 473 -24.35 -18.80 -4.73
CA PRO A 473 -23.63 -19.62 -5.70
C PRO A 473 -22.66 -18.78 -6.53
N GLY A 474 -21.38 -19.11 -6.47
CA GLY A 474 -20.31 -18.34 -7.12
C GLY A 474 -19.69 -17.23 -6.25
N GLY A 475 -20.05 -17.16 -4.96
CA GLY A 475 -19.48 -16.22 -3.99
C GLY A 475 -19.97 -14.78 -4.13
N HIS A 476 -21.04 -14.56 -4.90
CA HIS A 476 -21.63 -13.24 -5.11
C HIS A 476 -23.09 -13.34 -5.56
N LEU A 477 -23.87 -12.29 -5.31
CA LEU A 477 -25.28 -12.22 -5.69
C LEU A 477 -25.53 -11.14 -6.75
N ALA A 478 -26.15 -11.51 -7.86
CA ALA A 478 -26.61 -10.53 -8.85
C ALA A 478 -27.80 -9.73 -8.31
N ALA A 479 -27.77 -8.42 -8.48
CA ALA A 479 -28.82 -7.53 -8.02
C ALA A 479 -29.10 -6.41 -9.03
N ARG A 480 -30.37 -6.06 -9.18
CA ARG A 480 -30.83 -4.99 -10.06
C ARG A 480 -31.19 -3.77 -9.22
N PHE A 481 -30.53 -2.66 -9.50
CA PHE A 481 -30.84 -1.37 -8.92
C PHE A 481 -32.18 -0.82 -9.46
N TYR A 482 -33.00 -0.22 -8.58
CA TYR A 482 -34.32 0.32 -8.99
C TYR A 482 -34.71 1.66 -8.33
N LEU A 483 -34.01 2.11 -7.28
CA LEU A 483 -34.33 3.38 -6.60
C LEU A 483 -33.11 3.94 -5.88
N THR A 484 -32.85 5.24 -6.05
CA THR A 484 -31.90 6.02 -5.24
C THR A 484 -32.64 7.10 -4.49
N GLU A 485 -32.29 7.27 -3.21
CA GLU A 485 -32.72 8.37 -2.35
C GLU A 485 -31.49 9.04 -1.72
N PRO A 486 -31.53 10.35 -1.41
CA PRO A 486 -30.51 10.97 -0.57
C PRO A 486 -30.42 10.25 0.78
N HIS A 487 -29.22 9.98 1.27
CA HIS A 487 -29.08 9.30 2.55
C HIS A 487 -29.55 10.21 3.70
N PRO A 488 -30.42 9.73 4.61
CA PRO A 488 -31.08 10.58 5.61
C PRO A 488 -30.11 11.25 6.58
N GLU A 489 -29.03 10.56 6.94
CA GLU A 489 -28.07 11.03 7.94
C GLU A 489 -26.80 11.64 7.34
N ASN A 490 -26.54 11.42 6.05
CA ASN A 490 -25.27 11.81 5.45
C ASN A 490 -25.46 12.32 4.01
N LYS A 491 -25.41 13.65 3.85
CA LYS A 491 -25.65 14.33 2.57
C LYS A 491 -24.65 13.96 1.47
N ASN A 492 -23.51 13.36 1.80
CA ASN A 492 -22.50 12.93 0.83
C ASN A 492 -22.78 11.53 0.26
N TYR A 493 -23.82 10.86 0.73
CA TYR A 493 -24.15 9.50 0.32
C TYR A 493 -25.61 9.39 -0.16
N PHE A 494 -25.86 8.30 -0.86
CA PHE A 494 -27.14 7.90 -1.40
C PHE A 494 -27.52 6.54 -0.84
N LYS A 495 -28.79 6.39 -0.46
CA LYS A 495 -29.39 5.10 -0.15
C LYS A 495 -29.92 4.51 -1.46
N CYS A 496 -29.29 3.42 -1.89
CA CYS A 496 -29.61 2.76 -3.16
C CYS A 496 -30.30 1.43 -2.87
N HIS A 497 -31.45 1.21 -3.49
CA HIS A 497 -32.23 -0.01 -3.29
C HIS A 497 -32.09 -0.97 -4.47
N PHE A 498 -31.99 -2.24 -4.12
CA PHE A 498 -31.67 -3.34 -5.02
C PHE A 498 -32.67 -4.48 -4.86
N LEU A 499 -33.03 -5.09 -5.98
CA LEU A 499 -33.75 -6.35 -6.02
C LEU A 499 -32.78 -7.46 -6.40
N TYR A 500 -32.78 -8.54 -5.65
CA TYR A 500 -31.95 -9.68 -5.98
C TYR A 500 -32.43 -10.36 -7.26
N TYR A 501 -31.48 -10.87 -8.04
CA TYR A 501 -31.74 -11.52 -9.32
C TYR A 501 -31.16 -12.93 -9.31
N ALA A 502 -31.88 -13.89 -9.90
CA ALA A 502 -31.47 -15.29 -9.96
C ALA A 502 -31.14 -15.93 -8.58
N ILE A 503 -31.89 -15.57 -7.55
CA ILE A 503 -31.71 -16.11 -6.20
C ILE A 503 -31.98 -17.62 -6.17
N THR A 504 -31.15 -18.38 -5.46
CA THR A 504 -31.39 -19.81 -5.23
C THR A 504 -32.11 -20.05 -3.91
N ASP A 505 -32.82 -21.18 -3.81
CA ASP A 505 -33.50 -21.59 -2.58
C ASP A 505 -32.53 -21.74 -1.40
N ALA A 506 -31.29 -22.17 -1.67
CA ALA A 506 -30.24 -22.29 -0.67
C ALA A 506 -29.89 -20.92 -0.07
N PHE A 507 -29.64 -19.92 -0.93
CA PHE A 507 -29.35 -18.56 -0.47
C PHE A 507 -30.55 -17.95 0.26
N LEU A 508 -31.77 -18.11 -0.25
CA LEU A 508 -32.98 -17.62 0.42
C LEU A 508 -33.15 -18.20 1.83
N LYS A 509 -32.92 -19.51 2.01
CA LYS A 509 -32.95 -20.15 3.33
C LYS A 509 -31.87 -19.57 4.25
N TYR A 510 -30.66 -19.37 3.73
CA TYR A 510 -29.57 -18.75 4.48
C TYR A 510 -29.93 -17.33 4.93
N THR A 511 -30.38 -16.46 4.02
CA THR A 511 -30.80 -15.08 4.34
C THR A 511 -31.92 -15.05 5.38
N ARG A 512 -32.92 -15.95 5.27
CA ARG A 512 -34.02 -16.05 6.26
C ARG A 512 -33.52 -16.41 7.65
N ASN A 513 -32.61 -17.38 7.74
CA ASN A 513 -32.04 -17.79 9.01
C ASN A 513 -31.20 -16.66 9.61
N TYR A 514 -30.35 -16.01 8.80
CA TYR A 514 -29.55 -14.86 9.21
C TYR A 514 -30.42 -13.73 9.78
N ILE A 515 -31.48 -13.34 9.06
CA ILE A 515 -32.42 -12.30 9.52
C ILE A 515 -33.08 -12.69 10.85
N ARG A 516 -33.51 -13.95 11.00
CA ARG A 516 -34.12 -14.44 12.24
C ARG A 516 -33.14 -14.41 13.41
N GLU A 517 -31.90 -14.85 13.19
CA GLU A 517 -30.84 -14.88 14.20
C GLU A 517 -30.52 -13.46 14.70
N GLN A 518 -30.33 -12.51 13.79
CA GLN A 518 -30.08 -11.10 14.13
C GLN A 518 -31.27 -10.46 14.87
N TYR A 519 -32.49 -10.80 14.48
CA TYR A 519 -33.69 -10.33 15.18
C TYR A 519 -33.79 -10.90 16.60
N THR A 520 -33.42 -12.16 16.81
CA THR A 520 -33.40 -12.77 18.15
C THR A 520 -32.28 -12.25 19.03
N SER A 521 -31.07 -12.02 18.50
CA SER A 521 -29.96 -11.48 19.26
C SER A 521 -30.21 -10.04 19.68
N GLY A 522 -30.70 -9.18 18.78
CA GLY A 522 -31.04 -7.79 19.08
C GLY A 522 -32.17 -7.63 20.11
N LYS A 523 -33.07 -8.62 20.25
CA LYS A 523 -34.06 -8.65 21.34
C LYS A 523 -33.49 -9.06 22.70
N THR A 524 -32.41 -9.84 22.70
CA THR A 524 -31.79 -10.37 23.91
C THR A 524 -30.89 -9.33 24.55
N GLU A 525 -30.21 -8.48 23.75
CA GLU A 525 -29.45 -7.32 24.23
C GLU A 525 -30.34 -6.13 24.66
N ALA A 526 -31.56 -6.04 24.13
CA ALA A 526 -32.54 -5.00 24.49
C ALA A 526 -33.46 -5.40 25.67
N ALA A 527 -33.27 -6.57 26.27
CA ALA A 527 -33.97 -6.99 27.48
C ALA A 527 -33.14 -6.60 28.72
N PRO A 528 -33.67 -5.80 29.65
CA PRO A 528 -32.95 -5.37 30.86
C PRO A 528 -32.67 -6.50 31.85
#